data_AF-A0A8I0HA19-F1
#
_entry.id   AF-A0A8I0HA19-F1
#
_cell.length_a   1.000
_cell.length_b   1.000
_cell.length_c   1.000
_cell.angle_alpha   90.00
_cell.angle_beta   90.00
_cell.angle_gamma   90.00
#
_symmetry.space_group_name_H-M   'P 1'
#
loop_
_entity.id
_entity.type
_entity.pdbx_description
1 polymer ?
#
loop_
_entity_poly.entity_id
_entity_poly.type
_entity_poly.pdbx_seq_one_letter_code
_entity_poly.pdbx_strand_id
1 'polypeptide(L)' 'GVPSELLIPENTWEDKAAYQVSCKKLAASFVENFKKYTHMSDEVVAAGPKA' A
#
# COMPACT_ATOMS: atom_id res chain seq x y z
N GLY A 1 2.09 26.53 3.35
CA GLY A 1 1.95 25.29 4.13
C GLY A 1 1.26 24.24 3.27
N VAL A 2 1.46 22.96 3.56
CA VAL A 2 0.75 21.86 2.89
C VAL A 2 -0.58 21.61 3.63
N PRO A 3 -1.73 21.51 2.93
CA PRO A 3 -3.00 21.19 3.57
C PRO A 3 -2.97 19.82 4.26
N SER A 4 -3.37 19.77 5.53
CA SER A 4 -3.33 18.55 6.34
C SER A 4 -4.25 17.46 5.79
N GLU A 5 -5.35 17.80 5.12
CA GLU A 5 -6.25 16.80 4.52
C GLU A 5 -5.58 15.95 3.43
N LEU A 6 -4.54 16.48 2.77
CA LEU A 6 -3.83 15.78 1.70
C LEU A 6 -2.78 14.80 2.24
N LEU A 7 -2.42 14.90 3.53
CA LEU A 7 -1.44 14.03 4.16
C LEU A 7 -2.00 12.63 4.43
N ILE A 8 -3.32 12.49 4.49
CA ILE A 8 -4.03 11.24 4.72
C ILE A 8 -4.84 10.95 3.44
N PRO A 9 -4.33 10.11 2.51
CA PRO A 9 -4.97 9.89 1.22
C PRO A 9 -6.41 9.37 1.33
N GLU A 10 -6.73 8.64 2.40
CA GLU A 10 -8.11 8.22 2.66
C GLU A 10 -9.07 9.40 2.70
N ASN A 11 -8.67 10.56 3.24
CA ASN A 11 -9.52 11.74 3.38
C ASN A 11 -9.94 12.36 2.04
N THR A 12 -9.19 12.11 0.96
CA THR A 12 -9.49 12.67 -0.37
C THR A 12 -10.48 11.82 -1.17
N TRP A 13 -10.84 10.64 -0.67
CA TRP A 13 -11.81 9.75 -1.30
C TRP A 13 -13.22 9.98 -0.72
N GLU A 14 -14.21 10.10 -1.60
CA GLU A 14 -15.62 10.18 -1.21
C GLU A 14 -16.09 8.87 -0.58
N ASP A 15 -15.72 7.74 -1.19
CA ASP A 15 -16.00 6.39 -0.69
C ASP A 15 -14.76 5.78 -0.02
N LYS A 16 -14.79 5.69 1.30
CA LYS A 16 -13.71 5.08 2.10
C LYS A 16 -13.60 3.57 1.86
N ALA A 17 -14.71 2.87 1.60
CA ALA A 17 -14.67 1.44 1.32
C ALA A 17 -13.97 1.17 -0.01
N ALA A 18 -14.23 1.99 -1.04
CA ALA A 18 -13.52 1.92 -2.32
C ALA A 18 -12.01 2.19 -2.18
N TYR A 19 -11.62 3.14 -1.31
CA TYR A 19 -10.22 3.38 -0.96
C TYR A 19 -9.58 2.13 -0.34
N GLN A 20 -10.22 1.53 0.67
CA GLN A 20 -9.72 0.32 1.35
C GLN A 20 -9.57 -0.86 0.38
N VAL A 21 -10.53 -1.06 -0.53
CA VAL A 21 -10.42 -2.08 -1.60
C VAL A 21 -9.23 -1.81 -2.51
N SER A 22 -9.03 -0.55 -2.89
CA SER A 22 -7.90 -0.12 -3.73
C SER A 22 -6.55 -0.34 -3.03
N CYS A 23 -6.45 -0.02 -1.74
CA CYS A 23 -5.25 -0.28 -0.93
C CYS A 23 -4.91 -1.76 -0.86
N LYS A 24 -5.90 -2.64 -0.61
CA LYS A 24 -5.70 -4.10 -0.61
C LYS A 24 -5.23 -4.63 -1.95
N LYS A 25 -5.84 -4.17 -3.04
CA LYS A 25 -5.44 -4.53 -4.41
C LYS A 25 -4.00 -4.08 -4.71
N LEU A 26 -3.62 -2.88 -4.27
CA LEU A 26 -2.27 -2.36 -4.42
C LEU A 26 -1.27 -3.18 -3.62
N ALA A 27 -1.55 -3.46 -2.35
CA ALA A 27 -0.72 -4.31 -1.49
C ALA A 27 -0.49 -5.70 -2.12
N ALA A 28 -1.56 -6.35 -2.58
CA ALA A 28 -1.46 -7.63 -3.29
C ALA A 28 -0.58 -7.52 -4.54
N SER A 29 -0.72 -6.47 -5.34
CA SER A 29 0.10 -6.26 -6.54
C SER A 29 1.58 -6.07 -6.22
N PHE A 30 1.91 -5.38 -5.11
CA PHE A 30 3.28 -5.27 -4.61
C PHE A 30 3.83 -6.63 -4.20
N VAL A 31 3.08 -7.41 -3.41
CA VAL A 31 3.48 -8.75 -2.98
C VAL A 31 3.71 -9.67 -4.18
N GLU A 32 2.79 -9.68 -5.16
CA GLU A 32 2.94 -10.48 -6.38
C GLU A 32 4.17 -10.09 -7.19
N ASN A 33 4.41 -8.78 -7.38
CA ASN A 33 5.60 -8.32 -8.10
C ASN A 33 6.88 -8.65 -7.32
N PHE A 34 6.84 -8.59 -5.99
CA PHE A 34 8.00 -8.81 -5.15
C PHE A 34 8.50 -10.26 -5.19
N LYS A 35 7.64 -11.23 -5.51
CA LYS A 35 8.03 -12.65 -5.72
C LYS A 35 9.14 -12.86 -6.75
N LYS A 36 9.36 -11.91 -7.66
CA LYS A 36 10.45 -11.93 -8.64
C LYS A 36 11.83 -11.74 -8.00
N TYR A 37 11.89 -11.18 -6.80
CA TYR A 37 13.14 -10.90 -6.07
C TYR A 37 13.38 -12.00 -5.04
N THR A 38 14.15 -13.02 -5.42
CA THR A 38 14.38 -14.22 -4.61
C THR A 38 15.52 -14.11 -3.61
N HIS A 39 16.28 -13.00 -3.64
CA HIS A 39 17.52 -12.82 -2.86
C HIS A 39 17.48 -11.52 -2.04
N MET A 40 16.39 -11.30 -1.31
CA MET A 40 16.24 -10.15 -0.41
C MET A 40 16.43 -10.59 1.05
N SER A 41 16.91 -9.70 1.90
CA SER A 41 17.01 -9.97 3.33
C SER A 41 15.62 -10.09 3.95
N ASP A 42 15.52 -10.85 5.06
CA ASP A 42 14.26 -11.03 5.78
C ASP A 42 13.65 -9.70 6.23
N GLU A 43 14.48 -8.70 6.55
CA GLU A 43 14.03 -7.35 6.90
C GLU A 43 13.25 -6.69 5.74
N VAL A 44 13.76 -6.82 4.51
CA VAL A 44 13.10 -6.24 3.33
C VAL A 44 11.83 -7.01 2.99
N VAL A 45 11.84 -8.34 3.11
CA VAL A 45 10.64 -9.17 2.91
C VAL A 45 9.55 -8.80 3.92
N ALA A 46 9.92 -8.57 5.19
CA ALA A 46 9.00 -8.25 6.27
C ALA A 46 8.43 -6.81 6.20
N ALA A 47 9.14 -5.89 5.54
CA ALA A 47 8.71 -4.50 5.37
C ALA A 47 7.61 -4.30 4.30
N GLY A 48 7.25 -5.36 3.56
CA GLY A 48 6.21 -5.31 2.53
C GLY A 48 4.81 -4.98 3.07
N PRO A 49 3.92 -4.42 2.22
CA PRO A 49 2.55 -4.12 2.61
C PRO A 49 1.75 -5.40 2.93
N LYS A 50 0.88 -5.32 3.94
CA LYS A 50 -0.03 -6.42 4.31
C LYS A 50 -1.33 -6.27 3.53
N ALA A 51 -1.66 -7.27 2.71
CA ALA A 51 -2.92 -7.36 1.97
C ALA A 51 -4.09 -7.81 2.86
#